data_AF-A0A7L1BEL3-F1
#
_entry.id   AF-A0A7L1BEL3-F1
#
_cell.length_a   1.000
_cell.length_b   1.000
_cell.length_c   1.000
_cell.angle_alpha   90.00
_cell.angle_beta   90.00
_cell.angle_gamma   90.00
#
_symmetry.space_group_name_H-M   'P 1'
#
loop_
_entity.id
_entity.type
_entity.pdbx_description
1 polymer ?
#
loop_
_entity_poly.entity_id
_entity_poly.type
_entity_poly.pdbx_seq_one_letter_code
_entity_poly.pdbx_strand_id
1 'polypeptide(L)'
;KVLAENDQLRKEADDLGPRVELDYWKKKLSKFYYLMEQLKSPDVKAVLGVLTAAKSKLLKKWRALDIRITDAANEAKDNVNYLYSLEKYYDPLYNSDPVSMLDAIPGLINAIKMIQSISQYYNTSEKISSLFVKVGAQ
;
A
#
# COMPACT_ATOMS: atom_id res chain seq x y z
N LYS A 1 -11.35 -15.03 -4.10
CA LYS A 1 -12.26 -13.88 -3.96
C LYS A 1 -11.52 -12.62 -3.48
N VAL A 2 -10.87 -12.62 -2.32
CA VAL A 2 -10.11 -11.45 -1.80
C VAL A 2 -9.02 -10.90 -2.75
N LEU A 3 -8.31 -11.77 -3.48
CA LEU A 3 -7.30 -11.32 -4.46
C LEU A 3 -7.93 -10.69 -5.72
N ALA A 4 -9.10 -11.17 -6.16
CA ALA A 4 -9.80 -10.60 -7.32
C ALA A 4 -10.50 -9.28 -6.96
N GLU A 5 -11.01 -9.17 -5.72
CA GLU A 5 -11.48 -7.90 -5.16
C GLU A 5 -10.34 -6.87 -5.04
N ASN A 6 -9.09 -7.31 -4.83
CA ASN A 6 -7.91 -6.45 -4.84
C ASN A 6 -7.70 -5.79 -6.22
N ASP A 7 -7.86 -6.56 -7.30
CA ASP A 7 -7.71 -6.08 -8.67
C ASP A 7 -8.88 -5.19 -9.14
N GLN A 8 -10.08 -5.40 -8.60
CA GLN A 8 -11.24 -4.54 -8.87
C GLN A 8 -11.11 -3.18 -8.16
N LEU A 9 -10.73 -3.18 -6.87
CA LEU A 9 -10.47 -1.97 -6.09
C LEU A 9 -9.27 -1.17 -6.62
N ARG A 10 -8.31 -1.84 -7.26
CA ARG A 10 -7.15 -1.21 -7.94
C ARG A 10 -7.56 -0.23 -9.05
N LYS A 11 -8.71 -0.44 -9.72
CA LYS A 11 -9.23 0.48 -10.75
C LYS A 11 -9.97 1.69 -10.15
N GLU A 12 -10.68 1.51 -9.04
CA GLU A 12 -11.43 2.59 -8.41
C GLU A 12 -10.54 3.58 -7.64
N ALA A 13 -9.37 3.12 -7.16
CA ALA A 13 -8.40 3.99 -6.51
C ALA A 13 -7.70 4.97 -7.47
N ASP A 14 -7.74 4.74 -8.79
CA ASP A 14 -7.04 5.58 -9.77
C ASP A 14 -7.73 6.96 -10.00
N ASP A 15 -9.00 7.12 -9.61
CA ASP A 15 -9.79 8.36 -9.77
C ASP A 15 -9.88 9.23 -8.50
N LEU A 16 -9.22 8.85 -7.42
CA LEU A 16 -9.42 9.47 -6.09
C LEU A 16 -8.17 10.24 -5.64
N GLY A 17 -8.34 11.48 -5.16
CA GLY A 17 -7.26 12.38 -4.69
C GLY A 17 -6.38 11.80 -3.58
N PRO A 18 -5.23 12.41 -3.26
CA PRO A 18 -4.16 11.78 -2.47
C PRO A 18 -4.58 11.44 -1.04
N ARG A 19 -5.52 12.20 -0.44
CA ARG A 19 -6.12 11.87 0.87
C ARG A 19 -6.98 10.61 0.84
N VAL A 20 -7.70 10.39 -0.25
CA VAL A 20 -8.55 9.20 -0.41
C VAL A 20 -7.70 7.97 -0.71
N GLU A 21 -6.62 8.13 -1.49
CA GLU A 21 -5.63 7.08 -1.71
C GLU A 21 -4.93 6.69 -0.39
N LEU A 22 -4.60 7.67 0.47
CA LEU A 22 -4.08 7.40 1.81
C LEU A 22 -5.08 6.62 2.67
N ASP A 23 -6.36 7.00 2.70
CA ASP A 23 -7.39 6.29 3.45
C ASP A 23 -7.60 4.86 2.93
N TYR A 24 -7.54 4.67 1.60
CA TYR A 24 -7.56 3.35 0.99
C TYR A 24 -6.40 2.47 1.48
N TRP A 25 -5.17 2.97 1.44
CA TRP A 25 -4.00 2.21 1.88
C TRP A 25 -4.04 1.90 3.38
N LYS A 26 -4.55 2.83 4.21
CA LYS A 26 -4.79 2.58 5.64
C LYS A 26 -5.81 1.46 5.86
N LYS A 27 -6.97 1.53 5.20
CA LYS A 27 -8.00 0.47 5.27
C LYS A 27 -7.46 -0.87 4.82
N LYS A 28 -6.65 -0.89 3.75
CA LYS A 28 -6.02 -2.10 3.23
C LYS A 28 -5.02 -2.68 4.22
N LEU A 29 -4.18 -1.85 4.84
CA LEU A 29 -3.24 -2.25 5.87
C LEU A 29 -3.94 -2.87 7.08
N SER A 30 -5.01 -2.24 7.59
CA SER A 30 -5.80 -2.77 8.71
C SER A 30 -6.37 -4.15 8.40
N LYS A 31 -6.88 -4.38 7.19
CA LYS A 31 -7.38 -5.70 6.76
C LYS A 31 -6.27 -6.76 6.76
N PHE A 32 -5.07 -6.41 6.27
CA PHE A 32 -3.95 -7.35 6.28
C PHE A 32 -3.44 -7.66 7.68
N TYR A 33 -3.35 -6.67 8.57
CA TYR A 33 -2.99 -6.92 9.96
C TYR A 33 -3.99 -7.83 10.67
N TYR A 34 -5.29 -7.57 10.50
CA TYR A 34 -6.32 -8.46 11.02
C TYR A 34 -6.15 -9.89 10.48
N LEU A 35 -5.92 -10.05 9.17
CA LEU A 35 -5.68 -11.37 8.57
C LEU A 35 -4.44 -12.06 9.15
N MET A 36 -3.35 -11.32 9.37
CA MET A 36 -2.13 -11.84 10.00
C MET A 36 -2.36 -12.28 11.45
N GLU A 37 -3.22 -11.58 12.20
CA GLU A 37 -3.63 -12.00 13.55
C GLU A 37 -4.45 -13.28 13.50
N GLN A 38 -5.41 -13.38 12.57
CA GLN A 38 -6.23 -14.59 12.38
C GLN A 38 -5.38 -15.80 12.00
N LEU A 39 -4.33 -15.62 11.19
CA LEU A 39 -3.38 -16.68 10.84
C LEU A 39 -2.57 -17.19 12.05
N LYS A 40 -2.42 -16.37 13.10
CA LYS A 40 -1.75 -16.75 14.36
C LYS A 40 -2.68 -17.41 15.37
N SER A 41 -3.97 -17.50 15.06
CA SER A 41 -4.98 -18.09 15.96
C SER A 41 -4.66 -19.55 16.31
N PRO A 42 -5.09 -20.02 17.50
CA PRO A 42 -4.90 -21.40 17.91
C PRO A 42 -5.50 -22.42 16.92
N ASP A 43 -6.66 -22.11 16.35
CA ASP A 43 -7.38 -22.99 15.42
C ASP A 43 -6.58 -23.20 14.12
N VAL A 44 -6.06 -22.13 13.54
CA VAL A 44 -5.21 -22.21 12.33
C VAL A 44 -3.94 -23.00 12.63
N LYS A 45 -3.30 -22.75 13.79
CA LYS A 45 -2.12 -23.52 14.22
C LYS A 45 -2.43 -25.01 14.42
N ALA A 46 -3.59 -25.35 14.97
CA ALA A 46 -4.01 -26.73 15.16
C ALA A 46 -4.20 -27.45 13.81
N VAL A 47 -4.89 -26.81 12.86
CA VAL A 47 -5.06 -27.34 11.49
C VAL A 47 -3.70 -27.53 10.80
N LEU A 48 -2.78 -26.58 10.95
CA LEU A 48 -1.42 -26.72 10.41
C LEU A 48 -0.63 -27.86 11.07
N GLY A 49 -0.82 -28.08 12.37
CA GLY A 49 -0.26 -29.21 13.10
C GLY A 49 -0.74 -30.55 12.51
N VAL A 50 -2.05 -30.70 12.29
CA VAL A 50 -2.63 -31.90 11.67
C VAL A 50 -2.12 -32.09 10.24
N LEU A 51 -2.10 -31.03 9.42
CA LEU A 51 -1.57 -31.10 8.05
C LEU A 51 -0.08 -31.49 8.01
N THR A 52 0.67 -31.08 9.03
CA THR A 52 2.09 -31.44 9.21
C THR A 52 2.26 -32.89 9.60
N ALA A 53 1.50 -33.38 10.58
CA ALA A 53 1.50 -34.80 10.94
C ALA A 53 1.12 -35.69 9.75
N ALA A 54 0.16 -35.24 8.93
CA ALA A 54 -0.27 -35.93 7.72
C ALA A 54 0.68 -35.76 6.51
N LYS A 55 1.80 -35.01 6.64
CA LYS A 55 2.74 -34.70 5.55
C LYS A 55 2.05 -34.16 4.28
N SER A 56 1.03 -33.33 4.47
CA SER A 56 0.18 -32.87 3.38
C SER A 56 0.90 -31.95 2.40
N LYS A 57 0.67 -32.15 1.10
CA LYS A 57 1.14 -31.24 0.03
C LYS A 57 0.55 -29.83 0.16
N LEU A 58 -0.56 -29.67 0.92
CA LEU A 58 -1.20 -28.38 1.16
C LEU A 58 -0.31 -27.41 1.97
N LEU A 59 0.64 -27.91 2.76
CA LEU A 59 1.57 -27.07 3.52
C LEU A 59 2.41 -26.16 2.61
N LYS A 60 2.82 -26.63 1.43
CA LYS A 60 3.55 -25.80 0.47
C LYS A 60 2.70 -24.64 -0.03
N LYS A 61 1.42 -24.90 -0.33
CA LYS A 61 0.47 -23.87 -0.76
C LYS A 61 0.19 -22.88 0.36
N TRP A 62 0.04 -23.36 1.60
CA TRP A 62 -0.16 -22.50 2.76
C TRP A 62 1.03 -21.56 2.99
N ARG A 63 2.27 -22.06 2.99
CA ARG A 63 3.46 -21.19 3.13
C ARG A 63 3.54 -20.14 2.05
N ALA A 64 3.26 -20.51 0.79
CA ALA A 64 3.24 -19.55 -0.32
C ALA A 64 2.10 -18.51 -0.20
N LEU A 65 1.00 -18.83 0.48
CA LEU A 65 -0.06 -17.87 0.80
C LEU A 65 0.36 -16.93 1.95
N ASP A 66 0.94 -17.49 3.01
CA ASP A 66 1.41 -16.74 4.19
C ASP A 66 2.48 -15.69 3.82
N ILE A 67 3.45 -16.08 2.97
CA ILE A 67 4.46 -15.16 2.42
C ILE A 67 3.78 -14.03 1.64
N ARG A 68 2.87 -14.36 0.70
CA ARG A 68 2.17 -13.35 -0.10
C ARG A 68 1.34 -12.38 0.74
N ILE A 69 0.72 -12.86 1.82
CA ILE A 69 -0.04 -12.01 2.75
C ILE A 69 0.90 -11.06 3.48
N THR A 70 2.04 -11.56 3.94
CA THR A 70 3.07 -10.76 4.62
C THR A 70 3.65 -9.69 3.69
N ASP A 71 3.98 -10.06 2.45
CA ASP A 71 4.49 -9.14 1.44
C ASP A 71 3.48 -8.04 1.12
N ALA A 72 2.21 -8.40 0.91
CA ALA A 72 1.15 -7.42 0.65
C ALA A 72 0.86 -6.50 1.85
N ALA A 73 1.04 -6.99 3.09
CA ALA A 73 0.93 -6.17 4.29
C ALA A 73 2.07 -5.15 4.38
N ASN A 74 3.31 -5.58 4.07
CA ASN A 74 4.47 -4.69 4.04
C ASN A 74 4.34 -3.64 2.93
N GLU A 75 3.92 -4.03 1.73
CA GLU A 75 3.65 -3.10 0.62
C GLU A 75 2.61 -2.04 1.03
N ALA A 76 1.51 -2.45 1.68
CA ALA A 76 0.50 -1.52 2.15
C ALA A 76 1.05 -0.54 3.21
N LYS A 77 1.91 -1.03 4.12
CA LYS A 77 2.57 -0.22 5.14
C LYS A 77 3.51 0.81 4.52
N ASP A 78 4.35 0.40 3.58
CA ASP A 78 5.30 1.28 2.90
C ASP A 78 4.56 2.36 2.10
N ASN A 79 3.49 1.99 1.40
CA ASN A 79 2.66 2.95 0.66
C ASN A 79 1.99 3.98 1.56
N VAL A 80 1.53 3.59 2.76
CA VAL A 80 1.04 4.56 3.77
C VAL A 80 2.16 5.53 4.17
N ASN A 81 3.37 5.02 4.44
CA ASN A 81 4.52 5.86 4.84
C ASN A 81 4.94 6.84 3.72
N TYR A 82 4.93 6.38 2.46
CA TYR A 82 5.23 7.21 1.31
C TYR A 82 4.23 8.35 1.16
N LEU A 83 2.92 8.04 1.23
CA LEU A 83 1.87 9.05 1.13
C LEU A 83 1.91 10.06 2.28
N TYR A 84 2.20 9.62 3.51
CA TYR A 84 2.45 10.54 4.63
C TYR A 84 3.68 11.42 4.44
N SER A 85 4.73 10.88 3.84
CA SER A 85 5.93 11.66 3.53
C SER A 85 5.63 12.71 2.47
N LEU A 86 4.77 12.39 1.50
CA LEU A 86 4.31 13.32 0.46
C LEU A 86 3.39 14.42 1.01
N GLU A 87 2.56 14.12 2.03
CA GLU A 87 1.68 15.11 2.68
C GLU A 87 2.42 16.35 3.17
N LYS A 88 3.62 16.16 3.71
CA LYS A 88 4.49 17.25 4.16
C LYS A 88 4.91 18.22 3.05
N TYR A 89 4.90 17.78 1.79
CA TYR A 89 5.35 18.60 0.66
C TYR A 89 4.20 19.22 -0.13
N TYR A 90 2.99 18.64 -0.09
CA TYR A 90 1.83 19.25 -0.74
C TYR A 90 1.00 20.14 0.19
N ASP A 91 1.08 20.00 1.51
CA ASP A 91 0.42 20.92 2.45
C ASP A 91 0.75 22.42 2.21
N PRO A 92 2.01 22.80 1.93
CA PRO A 92 2.37 24.17 1.56
C PRO A 92 1.84 24.60 0.18
N LEU A 93 1.64 23.65 -0.75
CA LEU A 93 1.05 23.95 -2.06
C LEU A 93 -0.40 24.45 -1.94
N TYR A 94 -1.10 24.10 -0.87
CA TYR A 94 -2.50 24.48 -0.65
C TYR A 94 -2.70 25.62 0.34
N ASN A 95 -1.78 25.79 1.30
CA ASN A 95 -1.98 26.67 2.46
C ASN A 95 -0.93 27.77 2.61
N SER A 96 0.02 27.92 1.68
CA SER A 96 1.12 28.89 1.80
C SER A 96 1.16 29.88 0.64
N ASP A 97 1.95 30.94 0.81
CA ASP A 97 2.15 31.95 -0.22
C ASP A 97 2.83 31.36 -1.47
N PRO A 98 2.65 31.97 -2.67
CA PRO A 98 3.19 31.46 -3.92
C PRO A 98 4.72 31.28 -3.95
N VAL A 99 5.47 31.97 -3.09
CA VAL A 99 6.94 31.84 -3.02
C VAL A 99 7.30 30.55 -2.27
N SER A 100 6.67 30.33 -1.12
CA SER A 100 6.80 29.08 -0.35
C SER A 100 6.37 27.83 -1.15
N MET A 101 5.38 27.99 -2.04
CA MET A 101 4.95 26.94 -2.97
C MET A 101 6.05 26.52 -3.95
N LEU A 102 6.76 27.50 -4.56
CA LEU A 102 7.83 27.23 -5.52
C LEU A 102 9.00 26.48 -4.85
N ASP A 103 9.29 26.77 -3.58
CA ASP A 103 10.33 26.10 -2.81
C ASP A 103 9.96 24.65 -2.43
N ALA A 104 8.67 24.32 -2.35
CA ALA A 104 8.18 22.96 -2.02
C ALA A 104 8.23 21.99 -3.22
N ILE A 105 8.15 22.50 -4.45
CA ILE A 105 8.09 21.69 -5.68
C ILE A 105 9.32 20.77 -5.86
N PRO A 106 10.58 21.24 -5.70
CA PRO A 106 11.74 20.37 -5.79
C PRO A 106 11.73 19.24 -4.74
N GLY A 107 11.27 19.54 -3.52
CA GLY A 107 11.11 18.56 -2.44
C GLY A 107 10.10 17.47 -2.79
N LEU A 108 8.94 17.87 -3.32
CA LEU A 108 7.90 16.96 -3.79
C LEU A 108 8.41 16.05 -4.92
N ILE A 109 9.09 16.61 -5.92
CA ILE A 109 9.65 15.84 -7.05
C ILE A 109 10.67 14.82 -6.56
N ASN A 110 11.56 15.18 -5.63
CA ASN A 110 12.54 14.26 -5.07
C ASN A 110 11.90 13.15 -4.24
N ALA A 111 10.89 13.47 -3.42
CA ALA A 111 10.14 12.47 -2.67
C ALA A 111 9.46 11.45 -3.61
N ILE A 112 8.85 11.93 -4.70
CA ILE A 112 8.23 11.05 -5.71
C ILE A 112 9.26 10.18 -6.42
N LYS A 113 10.41 10.74 -6.81
CA LYS A 113 11.51 9.95 -7.42
C LYS A 113 12.05 8.87 -6.48
N MET A 114 12.17 9.19 -5.20
CA MET A 114 12.55 8.19 -4.19
C MET A 114 11.50 7.08 -4.09
N ILE A 115 10.23 7.44 -4.04
CA ILE A 115 9.12 6.48 -4.00
C ILE A 115 9.11 5.60 -5.25
N GLN A 116 9.36 6.17 -6.44
CA GLN A 116 9.49 5.41 -7.70
C GLN A 116 10.59 4.36 -7.65
N SER A 117 11.73 4.71 -7.06
CA SER A 117 12.92 3.87 -7.01
C SER A 117 12.76 2.69 -6.04
N ILE A 118 11.95 2.87 -4.99
CA ILE A 118 11.87 1.92 -3.86
C ILE A 118 10.54 1.15 -3.84
N SER A 119 9.43 1.79 -4.20
CA SER A 119 8.10 1.18 -4.13
C SER A 119 7.88 0.17 -5.24
N GLN A 120 7.45 -1.04 -4.90
CA GLN A 120 6.99 -2.01 -5.90
C GLN A 120 5.63 -1.64 -6.53
N TYR A 121 4.87 -0.74 -5.89
CA TYR A 121 3.57 -0.28 -6.37
C TYR A 121 3.68 0.97 -7.27
N TYR A 122 4.48 1.95 -6.83
CA TYR A 122 4.67 3.21 -7.55
C TYR A 122 5.86 3.19 -8.53
N ASN A 123 6.44 2.02 -8.84
CA ASN A 123 7.57 1.93 -9.78
C ASN A 123 7.20 2.20 -11.25
N THR A 124 5.90 2.26 -11.59
CA THR A 124 5.45 2.53 -12.95
C THR A 124 5.19 4.00 -13.19
N SER A 125 5.54 4.48 -14.38
CA SER A 125 5.30 5.87 -14.77
C SER A 125 3.81 6.24 -14.74
N GLU A 126 2.92 5.30 -15.06
CA GLU A 126 1.46 5.51 -15.02
C GLU A 126 0.95 5.83 -13.61
N LYS A 127 1.40 5.08 -12.59
CA LYS A 127 0.99 5.31 -11.20
C LYS A 127 1.55 6.62 -10.64
N ILE A 128 2.74 7.02 -11.07
CA ILE A 128 3.34 8.30 -10.69
C ILE A 128 2.66 9.48 -11.38
N SER A 129 2.36 9.36 -12.68
CA SER A 129 1.61 10.39 -13.40
C SER A 129 0.22 10.57 -12.77
N SER A 130 -0.45 9.48 -12.40
CA SER A 130 -1.71 9.53 -11.65
C SER A 130 -1.54 10.25 -10.31
N LEU A 131 -0.49 9.92 -9.54
CA LEU A 131 -0.20 10.61 -8.27
C LEU A 131 0.05 12.12 -8.46
N PHE A 132 0.78 12.53 -9.50
CA PHE A 132 0.99 13.95 -9.84
C PHE A 132 -0.31 14.67 -10.20
N VAL A 133 -1.14 14.07 -11.04
CA VAL A 133 -2.44 14.64 -11.42
C VAL A 133 -3.31 14.82 -10.18
N LYS A 134 -3.33 13.84 -9.28
CA LYS A 134 -4.07 13.89 -8.02
C LYS A 134 -3.55 14.95 -7.06
N VAL A 135 -2.23 15.11 -6.95
CA VAL A 135 -1.59 16.14 -6.11
C VAL A 135 -1.69 17.53 -6.72
N GLY A 136 -1.99 17.68 -8.01
CA GLY A 136 -2.25 18.98 -8.65
C GLY A 136 -3.72 19.36 -8.77
N ALA A 137 -4.64 18.41 -8.61
CA ALA A 137 -6.08 18.61 -8.80
C ALA A 137 -6.86 18.84 -7.49
N GLN A 138 -6.16 18.99 -6.36
CA GLN A 138 -6.80 19.23 -5.06
C GLN A 138 -7.02 20.71 -4.76
#